data_AF-A0A7V9BLS9-F1
#
_entry.id   AF-A0A7V9BLS9-F1
#
_cell.length_a   1.000
_cell.length_b   1.000
_cell.length_c   1.000
_cell.angle_alpha   90.00
_cell.angle_beta   90.00
_cell.angle_gamma   90.00
#
_symmetry.space_group_name_H-M   'P 1'
#
loop_
_entity.id
_entity.type
_entity.pdbx_description
1 polymer ?
#
loop_
_entity_poly.entity_id
_entity_poly.type
_entity_poly.pdbx_seq_one_letter_code
_entity_poly.pdbx_strand_id
1 'polypeptide(L)'
;DLATGRAAKPEVKALATQIKSAQDPEIQQMTGFLRAWGAALPAAGGQHGGAAGHTGTGMMTPQQLDQLRGATGAEFDRMFLQMMIAHHQGAIADSQRELAEGVNPQAKQLATSIMASQSAEITRMQQLLQTT
;
A
#
# COMPACT_ATOMS: atom_id res chain seq x y z
N ASP A 1 -13.66 -4.05 3.01
CA ASP A 1 -12.83 -2.84 2.93
C ASP A 1 -13.38 -1.83 3.94
N LEU A 2 -12.52 -1.17 4.73
CA LEU A 2 -12.94 -0.22 5.76
C LEU A 2 -13.51 1.07 5.15
N ALA A 3 -12.94 1.53 4.03
CA ALA A 3 -13.29 2.82 3.44
C ALA A 3 -14.77 2.90 3.03
N THR A 4 -15.32 1.85 2.42
CA THR A 4 -16.72 1.83 1.94
C THR A 4 -17.74 2.19 3.02
N GLY A 5 -17.54 1.70 4.24
CA GLY A 5 -18.46 1.89 5.37
C GLY A 5 -18.12 3.05 6.31
N ARG A 6 -16.91 3.63 6.20
CA ARG A 6 -16.43 4.63 7.18
C ARG A 6 -16.10 5.99 6.59
N ALA A 7 -15.69 6.05 5.33
CA ALA A 7 -15.34 7.30 4.67
C ALA A 7 -16.56 8.20 4.46
N ALA A 8 -16.39 9.51 4.65
CA ALA A 8 -17.42 10.50 4.30
C ALA A 8 -17.43 10.74 2.79
N LYS A 9 -16.26 10.96 2.20
CA LYS A 9 -16.13 11.33 0.80
C LYS A 9 -16.27 10.14 -0.15
N PRO A 10 -17.14 10.22 -1.18
CA PRO A 10 -17.19 9.23 -2.26
C PRO A 10 -15.83 9.02 -2.94
N GLU A 11 -15.03 10.08 -3.08
CA GLU A 11 -13.72 10.04 -3.70
C GLU A 11 -12.72 9.21 -2.90
N VAL A 12 -12.80 9.21 -1.57
CA VAL A 12 -11.94 8.38 -0.71
C VAL A 12 -12.32 6.90 -0.83
N LYS A 13 -13.63 6.59 -0.92
CA LYS A 13 -14.10 5.23 -1.18
C LYS A 13 -13.65 4.70 -2.55
N ALA A 14 -13.76 5.55 -3.57
CA ALA A 14 -13.33 5.24 -4.92
C ALA A 14 -11.82 5.01 -4.98
N LEU A 15 -11.04 5.88 -4.34
CA LEU A 15 -9.59 5.74 -4.25
C LEU A 15 -9.19 4.42 -3.57
N ALA A 16 -9.79 4.06 -2.43
CA ALA A 16 -9.49 2.79 -1.76
C ALA A 16 -9.73 1.56 -2.66
N THR A 17 -10.81 1.58 -3.45
CA THR A 17 -11.13 0.54 -4.42
C THR A 17 -10.11 0.49 -5.57
N GLN A 18 -9.68 1.66 -6.05
CA GLN A 18 -8.69 1.79 -7.11
C GLN A 18 -7.31 1.29 -6.67
N ILE A 19 -6.83 1.71 -5.50
CA ILE A 19 -5.55 1.26 -4.92
C ILE A 19 -5.54 -0.27 -4.82
N LYS A 20 -6.60 -0.86 -4.26
CA LYS A 20 -6.70 -2.33 -4.15
C LYS A 20 -6.59 -3.00 -5.51
N SER A 21 -7.33 -2.50 -6.50
CA SER A 21 -7.33 -3.06 -7.86
C SER A 21 -5.98 -2.91 -8.56
N ALA A 22 -5.25 -1.83 -8.28
CA ALA A 22 -3.91 -1.57 -8.83
C ALA A 22 -2.83 -2.45 -8.18
N GLN A 23 -2.91 -2.68 -6.86
CA GLN A 23 -1.94 -3.50 -6.13
C GLN A 23 -2.14 -5.00 -6.29
N ASP A 24 -3.36 -5.48 -6.59
CA ASP A 24 -3.64 -6.92 -6.77
C ASP A 24 -2.71 -7.57 -7.83
N PRO A 25 -2.53 -7.01 -9.04
CA PRO A 25 -1.54 -7.51 -10.01
C PRO A 25 -0.09 -7.49 -9.51
N GLU A 26 0.31 -6.46 -8.76
CA GLU A 26 1.68 -6.35 -8.20
C GLU A 26 1.94 -7.50 -7.21
N ILE A 27 0.96 -7.80 -6.34
CA ILE A 27 1.00 -8.95 -5.42
C ILE A 27 1.09 -10.26 -6.20
N GLN A 28 0.31 -10.43 -7.27
CA GLN A 28 0.39 -11.64 -8.10
C GLN A 28 1.79 -11.82 -8.70
N GLN A 29 2.42 -10.75 -9.19
CA GLN A 29 3.78 -10.81 -9.72
C GLN A 29 4.81 -11.17 -8.64
N MET A 30 4.77 -10.50 -7.48
CA MET A 30 5.67 -10.82 -6.36
C MET A 30 5.51 -12.27 -5.89
N THR A 31 4.28 -12.77 -5.77
CA THR A 31 4.05 -14.18 -5.40
C THR A 31 4.53 -15.16 -6.48
N GLY A 32 4.42 -14.76 -7.75
CA GLY A 32 4.99 -15.50 -8.88
C GLY A 32 6.51 -15.62 -8.80
N PHE A 33 7.19 -14.52 -8.46
CA PHE A 33 8.63 -14.51 -8.23
C PHE A 33 9.02 -15.44 -7.08
N LEU A 34 8.35 -15.35 -5.93
CA LEU A 34 8.61 -16.22 -4.78
C LEU A 34 8.47 -17.71 -5.13
N ARG A 35 7.41 -18.07 -5.87
CA ARG A 35 7.23 -19.45 -6.36
C ARG A 35 8.36 -19.89 -7.29
N ALA A 36 8.74 -19.04 -8.25
CA ALA A 36 9.80 -19.33 -9.19
C ALA A 36 11.16 -19.52 -8.49
N TRP A 37 11.39 -18.82 -7.39
CA TRP A 37 12.61 -18.92 -6.58
C TRP A 37 12.56 -20.04 -5.53
N GLY A 38 11.44 -20.77 -5.42
CA GLY A 38 11.24 -21.78 -4.37
C GLY A 38 11.16 -21.19 -2.95
N ALA A 39 10.89 -19.90 -2.83
CA ALA A 39 10.74 -19.22 -1.56
C ALA A 39 9.35 -19.47 -0.96
N ALA A 40 9.27 -19.40 0.38
CA ALA A 40 8.00 -19.52 1.09
C ALA A 40 7.07 -18.34 0.73
N LEU A 41 5.80 -18.64 0.45
CA LEU A 41 4.79 -17.61 0.31
C LEU A 41 4.37 -17.08 1.68
N PRO A 42 4.05 -15.78 1.79
CA PRO A 42 3.38 -15.26 2.97
C PRO A 42 2.06 -16.02 3.21
N ALA A 43 1.69 -16.18 4.48
CA ALA A 43 0.43 -16.82 4.83
C ALA A 43 -0.75 -16.12 4.15
N ALA A 44 -1.61 -16.89 3.47
CA ALA A 44 -2.78 -16.38 2.77
C ALA A 44 -3.75 -15.74 3.77
N GLY A 45 -3.96 -14.42 3.66
CA GLY A 45 -4.87 -13.66 4.53
C GLY A 45 -4.20 -12.61 5.43
N GLY A 46 -2.88 -12.47 5.39
CA GLY A 46 -2.18 -11.38 6.04
C GLY A 46 -2.52 -10.04 5.38
N GLN A 47 -3.45 -9.30 5.96
CA GLN A 47 -3.50 -7.84 5.81
C GLN A 47 -2.10 -7.33 6.11
N HIS A 48 -1.28 -6.99 5.10
CA HIS A 48 -0.11 -6.10 5.20
C HIS A 48 0.44 -5.95 6.64
N GLY A 49 0.89 -7.05 7.25
CA GLY A 49 0.92 -7.14 8.70
C GLY A 49 0.91 -8.59 9.19
N GLY A 50 2.10 -9.13 9.40
CA GLY A 50 2.27 -10.34 10.22
C GLY A 50 2.68 -11.59 9.45
N ALA A 51 3.90 -11.59 8.91
CA ALA A 51 4.76 -12.78 8.94
C ALA A 51 6.21 -12.32 8.69
N ALA A 52 7.08 -12.55 9.67
CA ALA A 52 8.53 -12.38 9.63
C ALA A 52 9.08 -10.97 9.33
N GLY A 53 9.35 -10.20 10.39
CA GLY A 53 10.58 -9.38 10.48
C GLY A 53 10.70 -8.10 9.65
N HIS A 54 9.77 -7.78 8.76
CA HIS A 54 9.81 -6.53 7.99
C HIS A 54 8.76 -5.54 8.50
N THR A 55 9.10 -4.76 9.52
CA THR A 55 8.49 -3.44 9.70
C THR A 55 9.01 -2.55 8.56
N GLY A 56 8.46 -2.73 7.36
CA GLY A 56 8.75 -1.85 6.24
C GLY A 56 8.41 -0.42 6.63
N THR A 57 9.23 0.53 6.19
CA THR A 57 8.96 1.96 6.36
C THR A 57 7.53 2.25 5.88
N GLY A 58 6.74 3.01 6.64
CA GLY A 58 5.39 3.41 6.22
C GLY A 58 4.24 2.44 6.54
N MET A 59 4.52 1.24 7.06
CA MET A 59 3.46 0.31 7.48
C MET A 59 2.70 0.83 8.72
N MET A 60 1.37 0.68 8.71
CA MET A 60 0.54 1.03 9.87
C MET A 60 0.80 0.09 11.04
N THR A 61 1.03 0.66 12.23
CA THR A 61 1.06 -0.10 13.48
C THR A 61 -0.31 -0.67 13.81
N PRO A 62 -0.40 -1.75 14.62
CA PRO A 62 -1.69 -2.26 15.09
C PRO A 62 -2.54 -1.18 15.77
N GLN A 63 -1.91 -0.30 16.57
CA GLN A 63 -2.59 0.82 17.21
C GLN A 63 -3.18 1.81 16.19
N GLN A 64 -2.43 2.17 15.14
CA GLN A 64 -2.93 3.05 14.08
C GLN A 64 -4.10 2.40 13.31
N LEU A 65 -4.01 1.10 13.05
CA LEU A 65 -5.10 0.33 12.45
C LEU A 65 -6.36 0.32 13.33
N ASP A 66 -6.21 0.17 14.64
CA ASP A 66 -7.34 0.19 15.57
C ASP A 66 -7.96 1.59 15.69
N GLN A 67 -7.15 2.64 15.71
CA GLN A 67 -7.64 4.02 15.64
C GLN A 67 -8.41 4.26 14.33
N LEU A 68 -7.88 3.82 13.18
CA LEU A 68 -8.56 3.93 11.89
C LEU A 68 -9.88 3.15 11.85
N ARG A 69 -9.94 1.97 12.49
CA ARG A 69 -11.17 1.17 12.62
C ARG A 69 -12.24 1.86 13.46
N GLY A 70 -11.85 2.69 14.42
CA GLY A 70 -12.74 3.48 15.26
C GLY A 70 -13.21 4.79 14.61
N ALA A 71 -12.42 5.36 13.72
CA ALA A 71 -12.72 6.62 13.05
C ALA A 71 -13.87 6.49 12.02
N THR A 72 -14.62 7.58 11.82
CA THR A 72 -15.66 7.67 10.79
C THR A 72 -15.69 9.07 10.17
N GLY A 73 -16.33 9.19 9.01
CA GLY A 73 -16.53 10.46 8.33
C GLY A 73 -15.22 11.15 7.94
N ALA A 74 -15.14 12.46 8.14
CA ALA A 74 -13.97 13.26 7.77
C ALA A 74 -12.70 12.88 8.56
N GLU A 75 -12.84 12.39 9.79
CA GLU A 75 -11.71 11.89 10.57
C GLU A 75 -11.12 10.63 9.92
N PHE A 76 -11.97 9.68 9.55
CA PHE A 76 -11.54 8.49 8.80
C PHE A 76 -10.84 8.87 7.51
N ASP A 77 -11.42 9.79 6.74
CA ASP A 77 -10.85 10.23 5.45
C ASP A 77 -9.43 10.77 5.64
N ARG A 78 -9.20 11.67 6.61
CA ARG A 78 -7.86 12.22 6.87
C ARG A 78 -6.87 11.15 7.32
N MET A 79 -7.27 10.30 8.28
CA MET A 79 -6.40 9.25 8.80
C MET A 79 -6.02 8.26 7.69
N PHE A 80 -7.00 7.80 6.91
CA PHE A 80 -6.77 6.89 5.80
C PHE A 80 -5.78 7.48 4.79
N LEU A 81 -6.01 8.72 4.34
CA LEU A 81 -5.15 9.37 3.36
C LEU A 81 -3.72 9.59 3.89
N GLN A 82 -3.56 10.05 5.14
CA GLN A 82 -2.25 10.24 5.76
C GLN A 82 -1.47 8.94 5.91
N MET A 83 -2.14 7.88 6.39
CA MET A 83 -1.52 6.56 6.56
C MET A 83 -1.14 5.95 5.21
N MET A 84 -2.00 6.06 4.20
CA MET A 84 -1.72 5.53 2.87
C MET A 84 -0.61 6.31 2.15
N ILE A 85 -0.48 7.62 2.36
CA ILE A 85 0.68 8.38 1.86
C ILE A 85 1.97 7.84 2.46
N ALA A 86 2.03 7.64 3.78
CA ALA A 86 3.22 7.11 4.44
C ALA A 86 3.56 5.70 3.96
N HIS A 87 2.56 4.83 3.82
CA HIS A 87 2.71 3.48 3.28
C HIS A 87 3.30 3.49 1.87
N HIS A 88 2.78 4.34 0.98
CA HIS A 88 3.27 4.45 -0.38
C HIS A 88 4.68 5.01 -0.48
N GLN A 89 5.04 5.97 0.38
CA GLN A 89 6.41 6.47 0.46
C GLN A 89 7.39 5.36 0.86
N GLY A 90 6.98 4.47 1.77
CA GLY A 90 7.71 3.26 2.12
C GLY A 90 7.96 2.34 0.92
N ALA A 91 6.90 2.01 0.18
CA ALA A 91 6.99 1.16 -1.00
C ALA A 91 7.88 1.77 -2.10
N ILE A 92 7.86 3.10 -2.27
CA ILE A 92 8.76 3.81 -3.20
C ILE A 92 10.22 3.67 -2.75
N ALA A 93 10.50 3.84 -1.45
CA ALA A 93 11.86 3.68 -0.92
C ALA A 93 12.37 2.24 -1.11
N ASP A 94 11.53 1.22 -0.87
CA ASP A 94 11.88 -0.18 -1.12
C ASP A 94 12.11 -0.45 -2.61
N SER A 95 11.29 0.13 -3.49
CA SER A 95 11.46 0.00 -4.94
C SER A 95 12.76 0.66 -5.42
N GLN A 96 13.12 1.83 -4.87
CA GLN A 96 14.39 2.49 -5.16
C GLN A 96 15.59 1.63 -4.75
N ARG A 97 15.50 0.97 -3.59
CA ARG A 97 16.53 0.03 -3.11
C ARG A 97 16.64 -1.18 -4.03
N GLU A 98 15.52 -1.78 -4.46
CA GLU A 98 15.54 -2.88 -5.43
C GLU A 98 16.17 -2.45 -6.77
N LEU A 99 15.92 -1.22 -7.23
CA LEU A 99 16.59 -0.69 -8.42
C LEU A 99 18.10 -0.51 -8.25
N ALA A 100 18.54 -0.11 -7.07
CA ALA A 100 19.97 0.09 -6.77
C ALA A 100 20.71 -1.24 -6.57
N GLU A 101 20.13 -2.16 -5.79
CA GLU A 101 20.82 -3.32 -5.23
C GLU A 101 20.35 -4.65 -5.83
N GLY A 102 19.14 -4.69 -6.39
CA GLY A 102 18.53 -5.89 -6.93
C GLY A 102 19.24 -6.42 -8.17
N VAL A 103 19.20 -7.75 -8.32
CA VAL A 103 19.86 -8.49 -9.42
C VAL A 103 18.88 -9.10 -10.41
N ASN A 104 17.60 -9.24 -10.05
CA ASN A 104 16.61 -9.85 -10.93
C ASN A 104 15.98 -8.77 -11.82
N PRO A 105 16.10 -8.86 -13.16
CA PRO A 105 15.61 -7.81 -14.06
C PRO A 105 14.08 -7.66 -14.02
N GLN A 106 13.33 -8.73 -13.78
CA GLN A 106 11.86 -8.68 -13.67
C GLN A 106 11.42 -8.01 -12.37
N ALA A 107 12.13 -8.25 -11.26
CA ALA A 107 11.89 -7.57 -9.99
C ALA A 107 12.17 -6.06 -10.09
N LYS A 108 13.27 -5.66 -10.76
CA LYS A 108 13.59 -4.25 -11.03
C LYS A 108 12.55 -3.58 -11.94
N GLN A 109 12.03 -4.30 -12.93
CA GLN A 109 10.94 -3.80 -13.76
C GLN A 109 9.67 -3.55 -12.94
N LEU A 110 9.28 -4.50 -12.08
CA LEU A 110 8.14 -4.33 -11.18
C LEU A 110 8.35 -3.14 -10.23
N ALA A 111 9.55 -3.00 -9.63
CA ALA A 111 9.88 -1.86 -8.77
C ALA A 111 9.69 -0.51 -9.49
N THR A 112 10.08 -0.42 -10.76
CA THR A 112 9.85 0.79 -11.58
C THR A 112 8.35 1.09 -11.75
N SER A 113 7.54 0.05 -12.01
CA SER A 113 6.08 0.19 -12.14
C SER A 113 5.43 0.64 -10.82
N ILE A 114 5.81 0.04 -9.69
CA ILE A 114 5.33 0.40 -8.34
C ILE A 114 5.66 1.86 -8.03
N MET A 115 6.88 2.32 -8.33
CA MET A 115 7.23 3.73 -8.11
C MET A 115 6.33 4.69 -8.88
N ALA A 116 6.03 4.37 -10.14
CA ALA A 116 5.18 5.22 -10.98
C ALA A 116 3.72 5.24 -10.49
N SER A 117 3.12 4.07 -10.22
CA SER A 117 1.74 3.95 -9.74
C SER A 117 1.57 4.64 -8.38
N GLN A 118 2.41 4.30 -7.41
CA GLN A 118 2.29 4.78 -6.04
C GLN A 118 2.58 6.28 -5.93
N SER A 119 3.45 6.86 -6.78
CA SER A 119 3.67 8.31 -6.85
C SER A 119 2.43 9.07 -7.34
N ALA A 120 1.73 8.53 -8.35
CA ALA A 120 0.49 9.11 -8.84
C ALA A 120 -0.62 9.05 -7.78
N GLU A 121 -0.70 7.93 -7.05
CA GLU A 121 -1.64 7.75 -5.95
C GLU A 121 -1.36 8.70 -4.77
N ILE A 122 -0.09 8.91 -4.39
CA ILE A 122 0.28 9.94 -3.40
C ILE A 122 -0.22 11.32 -3.82
N THR A 123 -0.01 11.70 -5.08
CA THR A 123 -0.46 13.00 -5.60
C THR A 123 -1.98 13.14 -5.46
N ARG A 124 -2.72 12.09 -5.81
CA ARG A 124 -4.18 12.07 -5.66
C ARG A 124 -4.61 12.18 -4.20
N MET A 125 -3.95 11.46 -3.29
CA MET A 125 -4.24 11.51 -1.86
C MET A 125 -3.99 12.90 -1.26
N GLN A 126 -2.89 13.55 -1.64
CA GLN A 126 -2.58 14.91 -1.21
C GLN A 126 -3.62 15.93 -1.67
N GLN A 127 -4.13 15.79 -2.90
CA GLN A 127 -5.24 16.62 -3.40
C GLN A 127 -6.53 16.40 -2.59
N LEU A 128 -6.86 15.15 -2.27
CA LEU A 128 -8.04 14.84 -1.47
C LEU A 128 -7.93 15.38 -0.05
N LEU A 129 -6.75 15.30 0.58
CA LEU A 129 -6.49 15.87 1.91
C LEU A 129 -6.77 17.38 1.98
N GLN A 130 -6.43 18.13 0.93
CA GLN A 130 -6.69 19.58 0.89
C GLN A 130 -8.19 19.93 0.90
N THR A 131 -9.04 18.97 0.53
CA THR A 131 -10.49 19.18 0.45
C THR A 131 -11.26 18.47 1.55
N THR A 132 -10.58 17.74 2.45
CA THR A 132 -11.17 16.90 3.50
C THR A 132 -11.13 17.57 4.86
#